data_AF-A0A2H0SU02-F1
#
_entry.id   AF-A0A2H0SU02-F1
#
_cell.length_a   1.000
_cell.length_b   1.000
_cell.length_c   1.000
_cell.angle_alpha   90.00
_cell.angle_beta   90.00
_cell.angle_gamma   90.00
#
_symmetry.space_group_name_H-M   'P 1'
#
loop_
_entity.id
_entity.type
_entity.pdbx_description
1 polymer ?
#
loop_
_entity_poly.entity_id
_entity_poly.type
_entity_poly.pdbx_seq_one_letter_code
_entity_poly.pdbx_strand_id
1 'polypeptide(L)'
;MTIQNLTDEYKKIAEILNRLWPLKNKQQRIFARTMKIVEELGELSDEILTSMNLQRNSKIAKFSHKNVEDEFADVLASLMLLAVELDIDVTKVIKRKIDYTHKRLLEE
;
A
#
# COMPACT_ATOMS: atom_id res chain seq x y z
N MET A 1 -11.32 12.20 2.68
CA MET A 1 -10.34 12.22 1.56
C MET A 1 -10.92 11.44 0.39
N THR A 2 -10.79 11.91 -0.86
CA THR A 2 -11.20 11.14 -2.05
C THR A 2 -10.02 10.34 -2.62
N ILE A 3 -10.26 9.34 -3.48
CA ILE A 3 -9.18 8.60 -4.17
C ILE A 3 -8.36 9.54 -5.06
N GLN A 4 -8.99 10.54 -5.66
CA GLN A 4 -8.28 11.54 -6.45
C GLN A 4 -7.33 12.36 -5.56
N ASN A 5 -7.83 12.87 -4.42
CA ASN A 5 -6.98 13.58 -3.48
C ASN A 5 -5.84 12.69 -2.96
N LEU A 6 -6.12 11.42 -2.66
CA LEU A 6 -5.10 10.45 -2.24
C LEU A 6 -4.00 10.30 -3.31
N THR A 7 -4.39 10.14 -4.57
CA THR A 7 -3.47 10.03 -5.70
C THR A 7 -2.62 11.29 -5.84
N ASP A 8 -3.22 12.46 -5.69
CA ASP A 8 -2.53 13.74 -5.81
C ASP A 8 -1.54 13.98 -4.65
N GLU A 9 -1.88 13.59 -3.42
CA GLU A 9 -0.94 13.64 -2.29
C GLU A 9 0.24 12.69 -2.50
N TYR A 10 0.01 11.45 -2.96
CA TYR A 10 1.12 10.52 -3.20
C TYR A 10 2.01 10.91 -4.38
N LYS A 11 1.50 11.64 -5.37
CA LYS A 11 2.35 12.27 -6.40
C LYS A 11 3.31 13.29 -5.78
N LYS A 12 2.82 14.18 -4.91
CA LYS A 12 3.66 15.16 -4.20
C LYS A 12 4.70 14.45 -3.33
N ILE A 13 4.31 13.40 -2.62
CA ILE A 13 5.23 12.59 -1.81
C ILE A 13 6.30 11.95 -2.72
N ALA A 14 5.92 11.36 -3.85
CA ALA A 14 6.87 10.78 -4.80
C ALA A 14 7.87 11.81 -5.32
N GLU A 15 7.43 13.03 -5.63
CA GLU A 15 8.32 14.14 -6.01
C GLU A 15 9.31 14.50 -4.89
N ILE A 16 8.83 14.59 -3.64
CA ILE A 16 9.68 14.85 -2.48
C ILE A 16 10.72 13.73 -2.31
N LEU A 17 10.29 12.47 -2.39
CA LEU A 17 11.17 11.30 -2.25
C LEU A 17 12.25 11.29 -3.35
N ASN A 18 11.87 11.57 -4.60
CA ASN A 18 12.81 11.62 -5.71
C ASN A 18 13.77 12.81 -5.61
N ARG A 19 13.38 13.91 -4.96
CA ARG A 19 14.26 15.04 -4.68
C ARG A 19 15.26 14.75 -3.55
N LEU A 20 14.81 14.09 -2.48
CA LEU A 20 15.66 13.79 -1.31
C LEU A 20 16.58 12.59 -1.54
N TRP A 21 16.08 11.56 -2.21
CA TRP A 21 16.78 10.30 -2.47
C TRP A 21 16.65 9.91 -3.95
N PRO A 22 17.36 10.62 -4.85
CA PRO A 22 17.21 10.40 -6.28
C PRO A 22 17.73 9.02 -6.70
N LEU A 23 16.85 8.24 -7.33
CA LEU A 23 17.22 7.00 -8.01
C LEU A 23 17.51 7.26 -9.48
N LYS A 24 18.42 6.48 -10.07
CA LYS A 24 19.05 6.79 -11.37
C LYS A 24 18.05 6.84 -12.52
N ASN A 25 17.04 5.98 -12.48
CA ASN A 25 16.05 5.86 -13.55
C ASN A 25 14.73 5.27 -13.03
N LYS A 26 13.72 5.26 -13.92
CA LYS A 26 12.38 4.76 -13.63
C LYS A 26 12.38 3.29 -13.19
N GLN A 27 13.20 2.45 -13.82
CA GLN A 27 13.28 1.02 -13.48
C GLN A 27 13.75 0.80 -12.03
N GLN A 28 14.74 1.57 -11.58
CA GLN A 28 15.19 1.51 -10.19
C GLN A 28 14.12 2.00 -9.21
N ARG A 29 13.35 3.03 -9.57
CA ARG A 29 12.23 3.50 -8.73
C ARG A 29 11.15 2.44 -8.61
N ILE A 30 10.72 1.87 -9.73
CA ILE A 30 9.76 0.75 -9.74
C ILE A 30 10.26 -0.38 -8.87
N PHE A 31 11.52 -0.82 -9.05
CA PHE A 31 12.11 -1.89 -8.25
C PHE A 31 12.10 -1.57 -6.75
N ALA A 32 12.54 -0.37 -6.37
CA ALA A 32 12.55 0.06 -4.96
C ALA A 32 11.14 0.09 -4.36
N ARG A 33 10.13 0.59 -5.09
CA ARG A 33 8.73 0.59 -4.63
C ARG A 33 8.16 -0.82 -4.51
N THR A 34 8.48 -1.70 -5.44
CA THR A 34 8.09 -3.12 -5.36
C THR A 34 8.68 -3.78 -4.12
N MET A 35 9.97 -3.55 -3.83
CA MET A 35 10.60 -4.10 -2.62
C MET A 35 9.98 -3.53 -1.35
N LYS A 36 9.67 -2.23 -1.31
CA LYS A 36 9.01 -1.61 -0.16
C LYS A 36 7.64 -2.21 0.11
N ILE A 37 6.84 -2.52 -0.93
CA ILE A 37 5.56 -3.23 -0.75
C ILE A 37 5.75 -4.59 -0.06
N VAL A 38 6.80 -5.34 -0.45
CA VAL A 38 7.08 -6.65 0.16
C VAL A 38 7.45 -6.50 1.64
N GLU A 39 8.21 -5.47 1.99
CA GLU A 39 8.55 -5.10 3.36
C GLU A 39 7.29 -4.80 4.18
N GLU A 40 6.47 -3.82 3.76
CA GLU A 40 5.25 -3.43 4.51
C GLU A 40 4.25 -4.58 4.62
N LEU A 41 4.13 -5.42 3.58
CA LEU A 41 3.24 -6.57 3.64
C LEU A 41 3.72 -7.60 4.68
N GLY A 42 5.04 -7.73 4.86
CA GLY A 42 5.63 -8.54 5.90
C GLY A 42 5.31 -8.00 7.30
N GLU A 43 5.41 -6.68 7.49
CA GLU A 43 5.11 -5.99 8.75
C GLU A 43 3.62 -6.10 9.11
N LEU A 44 2.72 -5.84 8.15
CA LEU A 44 1.29 -6.07 8.31
C LEU A 44 0.98 -7.53 8.65
N SER A 45 1.65 -8.49 8.01
CA SER A 45 1.46 -9.91 8.32
C SER A 45 1.89 -10.25 9.75
N ASP A 46 2.98 -9.66 10.25
CA ASP A 46 3.45 -9.87 11.62
C ASP A 46 2.46 -9.33 12.66
N GLU A 47 1.89 -8.14 12.43
CA GLU A 47 0.89 -7.54 13.31
C GLU A 47 -0.44 -8.30 13.29
N ILE A 48 -0.91 -8.77 12.13
CA ILE A 48 -2.11 -9.63 12.03
C ILE A 48 -1.90 -10.95 12.77
N LEU A 49 -0.76 -11.62 12.58
CA LEU A 49 -0.48 -12.87 13.30
C LEU A 49 -0.38 -12.64 14.81
N THR A 50 0.12 -11.48 15.22
CA THR A 50 0.16 -11.06 16.63
C THR A 50 -1.27 -10.89 17.17
N SER A 51 -2.17 -10.26 16.41
CA SER A 51 -3.58 -10.09 16.81
C SER A 51 -4.34 -11.42 16.94
N MET A 52 -3.93 -12.44 16.20
CA MET A 52 -4.49 -13.79 16.24
C MET A 52 -3.89 -14.68 17.33
N ASN A 53 -2.99 -14.16 18.18
CA ASN A 53 -2.22 -14.92 19.17
C ASN A 53 -1.37 -16.05 18.55
N LEU A 54 -0.94 -15.91 17.31
CA LEU A 54 -0.11 -16.90 16.60
C LEU A 54 1.40 -16.62 16.68
N GLN A 55 1.79 -15.64 17.51
CA GLN A 55 3.16 -15.17 17.68
C GLN A 55 3.69 -15.48 19.09
N ARG A 56 4.98 -15.23 19.34
CA ARG A 56 5.56 -15.42 20.69
C ARG A 56 4.85 -14.53 21.71
N ASN A 57 4.65 -15.02 22.94
CA ASN A 57 3.94 -14.31 24.02
C ASN A 57 4.43 -12.87 24.26
N SER A 58 5.74 -12.62 24.09
CA SER A 58 6.32 -11.28 24.24
C SER A 58 5.85 -10.26 23.20
N LYS A 59 5.42 -10.72 22.01
CA LYS A 59 4.81 -9.88 20.96
C LYS A 59 3.31 -9.68 21.21
N ILE A 60 2.60 -10.74 21.58
CA ILE A 60 1.16 -10.70 21.89
C ILE A 60 0.85 -9.65 22.97
N ALA A 61 1.66 -9.58 24.02
CA ALA A 61 1.48 -8.60 25.11
C ALA A 61 1.64 -7.13 24.68
N LYS A 62 2.17 -6.87 23.48
CA LYS A 62 2.34 -5.52 22.90
C LYS A 62 1.34 -5.22 21.78
N PHE A 63 0.40 -6.13 21.53
CA PHE A 63 -0.60 -5.95 20.48
C PHE A 63 -1.42 -4.67 20.69
N SER A 64 -1.63 -3.93 19.61
CA SER A 64 -2.56 -2.82 19.52
C SER A 64 -3.25 -2.87 18.16
N HIS A 65 -4.57 -2.72 18.14
CA HIS A 65 -5.31 -2.62 16.87
C HIS A 65 -4.80 -1.47 16.00
N LYS A 66 -4.33 -0.39 16.64
CA LYS A 66 -3.73 0.75 15.96
C LYS A 66 -2.49 0.35 15.13
N ASN A 67 -1.68 -0.60 15.60
CA ASN A 67 -0.52 -1.04 14.84
C ASN A 67 -0.96 -1.68 13.52
N VAL A 68 -1.99 -2.54 13.56
CA VAL A 68 -2.54 -3.16 12.33
C VAL A 68 -3.08 -2.10 11.36
N GLU A 69 -3.75 -1.06 11.88
CA GLU A 69 -4.23 0.07 11.06
C GLU A 69 -3.08 0.85 10.42
N ASP A 70 -2.02 1.12 11.18
CA ASP A 70 -0.82 1.83 10.72
C ASP A 70 -0.10 1.01 9.62
N GLU A 71 0.16 -0.29 9.86
CA GLU A 71 0.79 -1.18 8.86
C GLU A 71 -0.08 -1.35 7.60
N PHE A 72 -1.41 -1.39 7.76
CA PHE A 72 -2.32 -1.43 6.62
C PHE A 72 -2.21 -0.15 5.77
N ALA A 73 -2.08 1.01 6.43
CA ALA A 73 -1.87 2.28 5.76
C ALA A 73 -0.52 2.32 5.03
N ASP A 74 0.54 1.74 5.60
CA ASP A 74 1.86 1.68 4.98
C ASP A 74 1.90 0.78 3.74
N VAL A 75 1.21 -0.36 3.77
CA VAL A 75 1.00 -1.20 2.56
C VAL A 75 0.28 -0.41 1.46
N LEU A 76 -0.81 0.29 1.82
CA LEU A 76 -1.55 1.11 0.86
C LEU A 76 -0.67 2.26 0.31
N ALA A 77 0.09 2.93 1.16
CA ALA A 77 1.01 4.00 0.78
C ALA A 77 2.04 3.51 -0.25
N SER A 78 2.63 2.34 0.00
CA SER A 78 3.61 1.72 -0.88
C SER A 78 3.01 1.33 -2.22
N LEU A 79 1.76 0.82 -2.24
CA LEU A 79 1.02 0.57 -3.49
C LEU A 79 0.73 1.85 -4.27
N MET A 80 0.33 2.93 -3.59
CA MET A 80 0.07 4.22 -4.24
C MET A 80 1.34 4.82 -4.86
N LEU A 81 2.48 4.73 -4.17
CA LEU A 81 3.76 5.18 -4.70
C LEU A 81 4.21 4.34 -5.91
N LEU A 82 4.01 3.02 -5.88
CA LEU A 82 4.27 2.18 -7.05
C LEU A 82 3.35 2.54 -8.22
N ALA A 83 2.06 2.82 -7.96
CA ALA A 83 1.13 3.26 -8.99
C ALA A 83 1.58 4.55 -9.66
N VAL A 84 2.14 5.51 -8.90
CA VAL A 84 2.75 6.73 -9.46
C VAL A 84 3.91 6.38 -10.38
N GLU A 85 4.84 5.51 -9.96
CA GLU A 85 5.99 5.12 -10.79
C GLU A 85 5.60 4.34 -12.05
N LEU A 86 4.44 3.67 -12.04
CA LEU A 86 3.89 2.94 -13.19
C LEU A 86 2.93 3.78 -14.05
N ASP A 87 2.73 5.07 -13.73
CA ASP A 87 1.77 5.97 -14.38
C ASP A 87 0.32 5.41 -14.39
N ILE A 88 -0.06 4.72 -13.31
CA ILE A 88 -1.40 4.12 -13.18
C ILE A 88 -2.40 5.18 -12.71
N ASP A 89 -3.49 5.35 -13.47
CA ASP A 89 -4.68 6.06 -13.03
C ASP A 89 -5.49 5.17 -12.05
N VAL A 90 -5.17 5.29 -10.77
CA VAL A 90 -5.78 4.49 -9.69
C VAL A 90 -7.30 4.69 -9.65
N THR A 91 -7.79 5.93 -9.75
CA THR A 91 -9.23 6.24 -9.75
C THR A 91 -9.96 5.44 -10.83
N LYS A 92 -9.44 5.47 -12.07
CA LYS A 92 -10.03 4.74 -13.20
C LYS A 92 -9.93 3.23 -13.05
N VAL A 93 -8.80 2.72 -12.59
CA VAL A 93 -8.58 1.26 -12.44
C VAL A 93 -9.46 0.67 -11.35
N ILE A 94 -9.54 1.32 -10.18
CA ILE A 94 -10.39 0.86 -9.07
C ILE A 94 -11.87 0.90 -9.47
N LYS A 95 -12.33 1.98 -10.11
CA LYS A 95 -13.72 2.06 -10.60
C LYS A 95 -14.04 0.89 -11.54
N ARG A 96 -13.19 0.64 -12.53
CA ARG A 96 -13.36 -0.50 -13.46
C ARG A 96 -13.40 -1.85 -12.74
N LYS A 97 -12.58 -2.04 -11.70
CA LYS A 97 -12.54 -3.28 -10.92
C LYS A 97 -13.80 -3.48 -10.08
N ILE A 98 -14.35 -2.41 -9.51
CA ILE A 98 -15.61 -2.45 -8.76
C ILE A 98 -16.76 -2.81 -9.71
N ASP A 99 -16.90 -2.12 -10.84
CA ASP A 99 -17.94 -2.37 -11.83
C ASP A 99 -17.92 -3.83 -12.31
N TYR A 100 -16.71 -4.35 -12.61
CA TYR A 100 -16.53 -5.76 -12.99
C TYR A 100 -16.95 -6.73 -11.87
N THR A 101 -16.59 -6.42 -10.63
CA THR A 101 -16.91 -7.28 -9.47
C THR A 101 -18.41 -7.33 -9.21
N HIS A 102 -19.08 -6.18 -9.24
CA HIS A 102 -20.54 -6.09 -9.11
C HIS A 102 -21.25 -6.89 -10.20
N LYS A 103 -20.84 -6.70 -11.46
CA LYS A 103 -21.41 -7.43 -12.59
C LYS A 103 -21.28 -8.96 -12.37
N ARG A 104 -20.08 -9.43 -12.02
CA ARG A 104 -19.81 -10.85 -11.79
C ARG A 104 -20.67 -11.45 -10.67
N LEU A 105 -20.82 -10.75 -9.54
CA LEU A 105 -21.55 -11.26 -8.39
C LEU A 105 -23.07 -11.21 -8.53
N LEU A 106 -23.61 -10.40 -9.45
CA LEU A 106 -25.05 -10.31 -9.73
C LEU A 106 -25.50 -11.19 -10.90
N GLU A 107 -24.55 -11.66 -11.72
CA GLU A 107 -24.78 -12.57 -12.85
C GLU A 107 -24.50 -14.06 -12.49
N GLU A 108 -23.93 -14.32 -11.30
CA GLU A 108 -23.81 -15.65 -10.66
C GLU A 108 -25.03 -15.94 -9.76
#